data_AF-A0A371ECA6-F1
#
_entry.id   AF-A0A371ECA6-F1
#
_cell.length_a   1.000
_cell.length_b   1.000
_cell.length_c   1.000
_cell.angle_alpha   90.00
_cell.angle_beta   90.00
_cell.angle_gamma   90.00
#
_symmetry.space_group_name_H-M   'P 1'
#
loop_
_entity.id
_entity.type
_entity.pdbx_description
1 polymer ?
#
loop_
_entity_poly.entity_id
_entity_poly.type
_entity_poly.pdbx_seq_one_letter_code
_entity_poly.pdbx_strand_id
1 'polypeptide(L)'
;MTFSLFSCLLFLLSVFSLPCHSSPAHSHHQFATHNYRDALTKSIIFFEGQRSGKLPSNQRMSWRSDSGLSDGSTMHVDLVGGYYDAGDNVKFGFPMAFTTTMLSWSVVEFGGVMKGELQNAREAIRWATDYLLKATAHPDTIYVQVGDAVKDHACWERPEDMDTPRSVFKVDKNNPGSDVAAETAAALAAASLVFKKTDPTYSKTLVRRAIRVFQFADKYRGSYSNGLKPVVCPFYCSYSGYQDELLWGAAWLHKATKNPMYLNYIKVNGQTLGAADSDNTFGWDNKHVGARILLSKVQNASHFILLSFVELEFLVRKVQSLHDYKGHADNFICSVIPGSSSTQFTPGGLLFKMGDSNMQYVTSTSFILLTYAKYLTKAHVVVNCGGTTVTPKRLRAIAKKQVDYLLGDNPLKMSYMVGYGPRYPRRIHHRGSSLPSIAVHPGKIQCSAGFSVMNSESPNPNILVGAVVGGPDLHDRFPDERSDYEQSEPATYINAPLVGALAYLAHSFGQL
;
A
#
# COMPACT_ATOMS: atom_id res chain seq x y z
N MET A 1 5.12 20.03 90.50
CA MET A 1 6.42 20.44 89.92
C MET A 1 6.93 19.29 89.06
N THR A 2 7.30 19.61 87.80
CA THR A 2 8.37 18.99 86.97
C THR A 2 8.32 17.52 86.52
N PHE A 3 8.17 17.32 85.19
CA PHE A 3 8.98 16.54 84.19
C PHE A 3 9.64 15.20 84.61
N SER A 4 9.82 14.14 83.81
CA SER A 4 9.63 13.77 82.39
C SER A 4 10.05 12.29 82.20
N LEU A 5 9.44 11.55 81.24
CA LEU A 5 9.92 10.47 80.34
C LEU A 5 11.05 9.48 80.80
N PHE A 6 11.11 8.18 80.50
CA PHE A 6 10.37 7.14 79.76
C PHE A 6 11.21 5.84 79.97
N SER A 7 10.64 4.63 80.04
CA SER A 7 11.06 3.49 79.20
C SER A 7 10.31 2.18 79.47
N CYS A 8 9.81 1.60 78.37
CA CYS A 8 9.62 0.19 78.01
C CYS A 8 8.83 -0.79 78.89
N LEU A 9 7.65 -1.17 78.37
CA LEU A 9 6.95 -2.43 78.62
C LEU A 9 7.41 -3.52 77.62
N LEU A 10 7.65 -4.72 78.15
CA LEU A 10 7.74 -5.99 77.41
C LEU A 10 6.61 -6.89 77.94
N PHE A 11 5.78 -7.46 77.06
CA PHE A 11 5.12 -8.73 77.36
C PHE A 11 4.91 -9.54 76.07
N LEU A 12 5.47 -10.74 76.10
CA LEU A 12 5.31 -11.86 75.17
C LEU A 12 3.87 -12.39 75.19
N LEU A 13 3.39 -12.90 74.06
CA LEU A 13 2.52 -14.08 74.02
C LEU A 13 2.53 -14.74 72.62
N SER A 14 2.47 -16.06 72.64
CA SER A 14 2.90 -17.01 71.62
C SER A 14 1.78 -17.54 70.71
N VAL A 15 2.17 -17.66 69.44
CA VAL A 15 1.69 -18.37 68.24
C VAL A 15 0.84 -19.65 68.41
N PHE A 16 -0.25 -19.76 67.64
CA PHE A 16 -0.69 -20.97 66.89
C PHE A 16 -1.58 -20.61 65.66
N SER A 17 -0.96 -20.66 64.45
CA SER A 17 -1.39 -21.05 63.07
C SER A 17 -2.88 -21.09 62.62
N LEU A 18 -3.34 -20.45 61.52
CA LEU A 18 -3.30 -20.83 60.06
C LEU A 18 -4.12 -19.76 59.23
N PRO A 19 -4.23 -19.79 57.88
CA PRO A 19 -3.27 -19.55 56.79
C PRO A 19 -3.58 -18.24 55.99
N CYS A 20 -2.57 -17.44 55.64
CA CYS A 20 -2.79 -16.27 54.78
C CYS A 20 -2.77 -16.70 53.29
N HIS A 21 -3.89 -16.52 52.60
CA HIS A 21 -3.98 -16.62 51.15
C HIS A 21 -3.02 -15.62 50.50
N SER A 22 -2.00 -16.12 49.82
CA SER A 22 -1.19 -15.33 48.89
C SER A 22 -2.02 -15.04 47.64
N SER A 23 -2.48 -13.80 47.50
CA SER A 23 -3.01 -13.28 46.23
C SER A 23 -1.99 -13.50 45.11
N PRO A 24 -2.40 -13.98 43.92
CA PRO A 24 -1.48 -14.09 42.80
C PRO A 24 -1.10 -12.67 42.36
N ALA A 25 0.20 -12.39 42.33
CA ALA A 25 0.73 -11.20 41.71
C ALA A 25 0.20 -11.13 40.26
N HIS A 26 -0.57 -10.08 39.96
CA HIS A 26 -0.89 -9.73 38.59
C HIS A 26 0.43 -9.47 37.85
N SER A 27 0.91 -10.45 37.09
CA SER A 27 1.88 -10.18 36.05
C SER A 27 1.18 -9.27 35.04
N HIS A 28 1.51 -7.98 35.07
CA HIS A 28 1.27 -7.11 33.95
C HIS A 28 2.01 -7.73 32.76
N HIS A 29 1.31 -8.51 31.94
CA HIS A 29 1.73 -8.77 30.57
C HIS A 29 1.75 -7.40 29.88
N GLN A 30 2.92 -6.74 29.89
CA GLN A 30 3.24 -5.78 28.85
C GLN A 30 3.06 -6.55 27.54
N PHE A 31 1.94 -6.32 26.86
CA PHE A 31 1.82 -6.66 25.45
C PHE A 31 3.08 -6.10 24.80
N ALA A 32 3.92 -6.97 24.24
CA ALA A 32 5.11 -6.53 23.53
C ALA A 32 4.63 -5.59 22.41
N THR A 33 4.80 -4.29 22.60
CA THR A 33 4.35 -3.32 21.60
C THR A 33 5.30 -3.43 20.42
N HIS A 34 4.78 -3.79 19.26
CA HIS A 34 5.53 -3.75 18.00
C HIS A 34 6.23 -2.40 17.84
N ASN A 35 7.49 -2.42 17.41
CA ASN A 35 8.23 -1.22 17.02
C ASN A 35 7.80 -0.82 15.60
N TYR A 36 6.76 0.00 15.49
CA TYR A 36 6.23 0.46 14.21
C TYR A 36 7.16 1.47 13.52
N ARG A 37 8.00 2.19 14.27
CA ARG A 37 9.04 3.05 13.67
C ARG A 37 10.03 2.23 12.87
N ASP A 38 10.52 1.14 13.45
CA ASP A 38 11.43 0.22 12.76
C ASP A 38 10.75 -0.42 11.55
N ALA A 39 9.52 -0.91 11.70
CA ALA A 39 8.73 -1.44 10.58
C ALA A 39 8.51 -0.39 9.48
N LEU A 40 8.29 0.90 9.82
CA LEU A 40 8.13 1.98 8.86
C LEU A 40 9.40 2.20 8.03
N THR A 41 10.55 2.32 8.70
CA THR A 41 11.85 2.47 8.04
C THR A 41 12.11 1.31 7.08
N LYS A 42 11.82 0.07 7.52
CA LYS A 42 11.95 -1.13 6.70
C LYS A 42 10.96 -1.15 5.53
N SER A 43 9.69 -0.83 5.74
CA SER A 43 8.70 -0.78 4.66
C SER A 43 9.08 0.20 3.55
N ILE A 44 9.76 1.31 3.89
CA ILE A 44 10.27 2.27 2.91
C ILE A 44 11.55 1.77 2.22
N ILE A 45 12.50 1.14 2.94
CA ILE A 45 13.75 0.64 2.33
C ILE A 45 13.50 -0.48 1.32
N PHE A 46 12.42 -1.26 1.47
CA PHE A 46 12.02 -2.29 0.52
C PHE A 46 11.96 -1.76 -0.92
N PHE A 47 11.43 -0.55 -1.14
CA PHE A 47 11.35 0.04 -2.48
C PHE A 47 12.72 0.23 -3.14
N GLU A 48 13.79 0.43 -2.36
CA GLU A 48 15.15 0.47 -2.91
C GLU A 48 15.59 -0.87 -3.49
N GLY A 49 15.12 -1.97 -2.89
CA GLY A 49 15.30 -3.33 -3.39
C GLY A 49 14.57 -3.62 -4.69
N GLN A 50 13.52 -2.84 -5.02
CA GLN A 50 12.75 -2.97 -6.26
C GLN A 50 13.19 -2.03 -7.38
N ARG A 51 14.12 -1.08 -7.14
CA ARG A 51 14.50 -0.08 -8.16
C ARG A 51 15.05 -0.73 -9.43
N SER A 52 14.53 -0.40 -10.60
CA SER A 52 15.15 -0.70 -11.89
C SER A 52 15.90 0.53 -12.41
N GLY A 53 16.87 0.36 -13.30
CA GLY A 53 17.64 1.44 -13.90
C GLY A 53 18.96 1.72 -13.19
N LYS A 54 19.49 2.93 -13.39
CA LYS A 54 20.73 3.40 -12.76
C LYS A 54 20.47 3.83 -11.33
N LEU A 55 21.04 3.12 -10.37
CA LEU A 55 20.86 3.37 -8.95
C LEU A 55 21.60 4.63 -8.49
N PRO A 56 21.06 5.37 -7.50
CA PRO A 56 21.73 6.54 -6.98
C PRO A 56 22.88 6.13 -6.06
N SER A 57 23.91 6.99 -5.93
CA SER A 57 25.10 6.70 -5.11
C SER A 57 24.79 6.55 -3.61
N ASN A 58 23.66 7.07 -3.14
CA ASN A 58 23.18 6.94 -1.77
C ASN A 58 22.20 5.77 -1.55
N GLN A 59 22.11 4.83 -2.49
CA GLN A 59 21.35 3.58 -2.35
C GLN A 59 21.78 2.83 -1.08
N ARG A 60 20.81 2.48 -0.23
CA ARG A 60 21.02 1.74 1.04
C ARG A 60 20.96 0.24 0.85
N MET A 61 20.17 -0.25 -0.11
CA MET A 61 20.11 -1.68 -0.45
C MET A 61 21.33 -2.08 -1.30
N SER A 62 22.48 -2.28 -0.65
CA SER A 62 23.81 -2.37 -1.30
C SER A 62 24.08 -3.63 -2.11
N TRP A 63 23.23 -4.66 -2.00
CA TRP A 63 23.34 -5.87 -2.82
C TRP A 63 22.68 -5.71 -4.21
N ARG A 64 21.92 -4.63 -4.43
CA ARG A 64 21.40 -4.26 -5.75
C ARG A 64 22.43 -3.48 -6.55
N SER A 65 22.35 -3.54 -7.88
CA SER A 65 23.17 -2.75 -8.79
C SER A 65 22.37 -2.29 -10.01
N ASP A 66 23.02 -1.53 -10.90
CA ASP A 66 22.40 -0.97 -12.10
C ASP A 66 21.85 -2.07 -13.01
N SER A 67 20.60 -1.96 -13.44
CA SER A 67 19.92 -2.97 -14.27
C SER A 67 18.92 -2.35 -15.24
N GLY A 68 18.52 -3.06 -16.31
CA GLY A 68 17.51 -2.56 -17.26
C GLY A 68 17.91 -1.24 -17.95
N LEU A 69 19.20 -1.05 -18.22
CA LEU A 69 19.76 0.22 -18.72
C LEU A 69 19.43 0.50 -20.20
N SER A 70 18.86 -0.47 -20.90
CA SER A 70 18.43 -0.36 -22.30
C SER A 70 16.91 -0.28 -22.46
N ASP A 71 16.16 -0.21 -21.35
CA ASP A 71 14.69 -0.15 -21.37
C ASP A 71 14.18 1.00 -22.25
N GLY A 72 13.37 0.68 -23.25
CA GLY A 72 12.81 1.66 -24.18
C GLY A 72 13.58 1.84 -25.49
N SER A 73 14.85 1.41 -25.55
CA SER A 73 15.75 1.66 -26.69
C SER A 73 15.20 1.16 -28.04
N THR A 74 14.57 -0.02 -28.05
CA THR A 74 13.96 -0.62 -29.26
C THR A 74 12.79 0.19 -29.82
N MET A 75 12.19 1.05 -29.01
CA MET A 75 11.11 1.96 -29.37
C MET A 75 11.59 3.42 -29.50
N HIS A 76 12.91 3.64 -29.50
CA HIS A 76 13.53 4.98 -29.53
C HIS A 76 13.06 5.91 -28.40
N VAL A 77 12.83 5.36 -27.22
CA VAL A 77 12.46 6.11 -26.01
C VAL A 77 13.34 5.73 -24.83
N ASP A 78 13.44 6.61 -23.83
CA ASP A 78 14.06 6.29 -22.54
C ASP A 78 12.97 5.83 -21.57
N LEU A 79 12.99 4.54 -21.22
CA LEU A 79 12.17 3.95 -20.18
C LEU A 79 13.01 3.38 -19.04
N VAL A 80 14.27 3.78 -18.88
CA VAL A 80 15.13 3.37 -17.76
C VAL A 80 14.59 3.96 -16.45
N GLY A 81 14.58 3.18 -15.38
CA GLY A 81 14.03 3.57 -14.07
C GLY A 81 12.80 2.77 -13.67
N GLY A 82 12.07 3.27 -12.67
CA GLY A 82 10.84 2.64 -12.17
C GLY A 82 11.12 1.48 -11.22
N TYR A 83 10.08 0.72 -10.90
CA TYR A 83 10.18 -0.44 -10.00
C TYR A 83 9.96 -1.74 -10.76
N TYR A 84 10.74 -2.77 -10.45
CA TYR A 84 10.31 -4.14 -10.68
C TYR A 84 9.12 -4.45 -9.79
N ASP A 85 8.16 -5.19 -10.34
CA ASP A 85 6.82 -5.31 -9.77
C ASP A 85 6.81 -6.12 -8.47
N ALA A 86 7.41 -7.31 -8.52
CA ALA A 86 7.37 -8.30 -7.44
C ALA A 86 8.72 -9.03 -7.29
N GLY A 87 8.74 -10.37 -7.39
CA GLY A 87 9.96 -11.17 -7.40
C GLY A 87 10.66 -11.27 -8.76
N ASP A 88 10.05 -10.67 -9.78
CA ASP A 88 10.44 -10.66 -11.19
C ASP A 88 11.18 -9.40 -11.63
N ASN A 89 11.53 -9.33 -12.91
CA ASN A 89 12.20 -8.16 -13.47
C ASN A 89 11.35 -7.44 -14.54
N VAL A 90 10.03 -7.66 -14.51
CA VAL A 90 9.07 -6.96 -15.36
C VAL A 90 8.66 -5.65 -14.69
N LYS A 91 8.43 -4.62 -15.50
CA LYS A 91 7.86 -3.35 -15.06
C LYS A 91 6.40 -3.28 -15.49
N PHE A 92 5.50 -3.79 -14.68
CA PHE A 92 4.05 -3.66 -14.91
C PHE A 92 3.56 -2.27 -14.49
N GLY A 93 3.13 -1.48 -15.47
CA GLY A 93 2.76 -0.08 -15.27
C GLY A 93 1.49 0.10 -14.43
N PHE A 94 0.55 -0.84 -14.50
CA PHE A 94 -0.73 -0.74 -13.79
C PHE A 94 -0.57 -0.88 -12.26
N PRO A 95 0.00 -1.97 -11.71
CA PRO A 95 0.30 -2.08 -10.28
C PRO A 95 1.36 -1.07 -9.81
N MET A 96 2.31 -0.66 -10.67
CA MET A 96 3.28 0.39 -10.32
C MET A 96 2.62 1.77 -10.13
N ALA A 97 1.65 2.11 -10.99
CA ALA A 97 0.87 3.33 -10.84
C ALA A 97 0.06 3.28 -9.54
N PHE A 98 -0.61 2.17 -9.24
CA PHE A 98 -1.33 2.00 -7.97
C PHE A 98 -0.42 2.11 -6.74
N THR A 99 0.74 1.45 -6.77
CA THR A 99 1.81 1.59 -5.76
C THR A 99 2.15 3.06 -5.52
N THR A 100 2.35 3.81 -6.60
CA THR A 100 2.71 5.23 -6.55
C THR A 100 1.59 6.07 -5.94
N THR A 101 0.33 5.80 -6.31
CA THR A 101 -0.83 6.46 -5.74
C THR A 101 -0.93 6.18 -4.24
N MET A 102 -0.74 4.93 -3.81
CA MET A 102 -0.84 4.54 -2.40
C MET A 102 0.30 5.07 -1.52
N LEU A 103 1.54 5.08 -2.02
CA LEU A 103 2.66 5.76 -1.35
C LEU A 103 2.39 7.26 -1.22
N SER A 104 1.92 7.89 -2.29
CA SER A 104 1.58 9.31 -2.29
C SER A 104 0.42 9.61 -1.33
N TRP A 105 -0.61 8.77 -1.29
CA TRP A 105 -1.72 8.92 -0.37
C TRP A 105 -1.27 8.76 1.09
N SER A 106 -0.38 7.78 1.35
CA SER A 106 0.26 7.60 2.65
C SER A 106 0.97 8.85 3.14
N VAL A 107 1.75 9.51 2.28
CA VAL A 107 2.42 10.77 2.62
C VAL A 107 1.44 11.94 2.72
N VAL A 108 0.42 12.03 1.87
CA VAL A 108 -0.60 13.08 1.93
C VAL A 108 -1.41 13.00 3.23
N GLU A 109 -1.73 11.80 3.72
CA GLU A 109 -2.51 11.66 4.97
C GLU A 109 -1.65 11.62 6.22
N PHE A 110 -0.49 10.97 6.20
CA PHE A 110 0.30 10.72 7.41
C PHE A 110 1.75 11.23 7.33
N GLY A 111 2.15 11.88 6.22
CA GLY A 111 3.51 12.42 6.06
C GLY A 111 3.92 13.45 7.12
N GLY A 112 2.95 14.21 7.65
CA GLY A 112 3.21 15.16 8.73
C GLY A 112 3.70 14.52 10.04
N VAL A 113 3.50 13.20 10.21
CA VAL A 113 3.95 12.45 11.39
C VAL A 113 5.14 11.54 11.10
N MET A 114 5.59 11.38 9.85
CA MET A 114 6.69 10.46 9.46
C MET A 114 8.10 10.90 9.92
N LYS A 115 8.26 12.14 10.43
CA LYS A 115 9.55 12.67 10.91
C LYS A 115 10.69 12.45 9.91
N GLY A 116 11.77 11.78 10.30
CA GLY A 116 12.94 11.51 9.47
C GLY A 116 12.65 10.65 8.23
N GLU A 117 11.62 9.81 8.27
CA GLU A 117 11.26 8.92 7.15
C GLU A 117 10.51 9.64 6.02
N LEU A 118 10.04 10.87 6.26
CA LEU A 118 9.31 11.62 5.24
C LEU A 118 10.14 11.85 3.97
N GLN A 119 11.45 12.06 4.11
CA GLN A 119 12.33 12.27 2.96
C GLN A 119 12.53 10.97 2.17
N ASN A 120 12.78 9.85 2.85
CA ASN A 120 12.89 8.54 2.22
C ASN A 120 11.60 8.15 1.48
N ALA A 121 10.43 8.42 2.08
CA ALA A 121 9.14 8.18 1.44
C ALA A 121 8.94 9.06 0.18
N ARG A 122 9.39 10.32 0.21
CA ARG A 122 9.39 11.19 -0.98
C ARG A 122 10.31 10.68 -2.09
N GLU A 123 11.48 10.16 -1.74
CA GLU A 123 12.41 9.58 -2.71
C GLU A 123 11.84 8.32 -3.35
N ALA A 124 11.15 7.47 -2.57
CA ALA A 124 10.44 6.31 -3.10
C ALA A 124 9.33 6.72 -4.08
N ILE A 125 8.56 7.77 -3.77
CA ILE A 125 7.53 8.31 -4.70
C ILE A 125 8.18 8.90 -5.95
N ARG A 126 9.22 9.72 -5.79
CA ARG A 126 9.91 10.39 -6.92
C ARG A 126 10.45 9.38 -7.91
N TRP A 127 11.05 8.29 -7.43
CA TRP A 127 11.59 7.22 -8.28
C TRP A 127 10.54 6.66 -9.25
N ALA A 128 9.33 6.40 -8.75
CA ALA A 128 8.24 5.93 -9.60
C ALA A 128 7.71 7.04 -10.50
N THR A 129 7.49 8.26 -9.99
CA THR A 129 6.93 9.33 -10.81
C THR A 129 7.87 9.81 -11.91
N ASP A 130 9.19 9.76 -11.72
CA ASP A 130 10.16 10.02 -12.79
C ASP A 130 10.00 9.02 -13.94
N TYR A 131 9.80 7.74 -13.63
CA TYR A 131 9.48 6.73 -14.63
C TYR A 131 8.12 6.95 -15.29
N LEU A 132 7.06 7.22 -14.50
CA LEU A 132 5.72 7.47 -15.06
C LEU A 132 5.68 8.70 -15.98
N LEU A 133 6.49 9.73 -15.70
CA LEU A 133 6.65 10.90 -16.58
C LEU A 133 7.30 10.53 -17.92
N LYS A 134 8.26 9.60 -17.93
CA LYS A 134 8.86 9.03 -19.16
C LYS A 134 7.85 8.17 -19.91
N ALA A 135 7.18 7.25 -19.21
CA ALA A 135 6.21 6.33 -19.78
C ALA A 135 5.00 7.03 -20.43
N THR A 136 4.69 8.25 -19.99
CA THR A 136 3.60 9.07 -20.53
C THR A 136 4.10 10.23 -21.38
N ALA A 137 5.39 10.27 -21.76
CA ALA A 137 6.03 11.42 -22.38
C ALA A 137 5.40 11.84 -23.71
N HIS A 138 4.99 10.86 -24.51
CA HIS A 138 4.47 11.04 -25.87
C HIS A 138 2.96 11.29 -25.87
N PRO A 139 2.44 12.21 -26.69
CA PRO A 139 1.01 12.43 -26.83
C PRO A 139 0.27 11.16 -27.30
N ASP A 140 -0.93 10.94 -26.76
CA ASP A 140 -1.82 9.81 -27.11
C ASP A 140 -1.15 8.42 -27.06
N THR A 141 -0.10 8.27 -26.25
CA THR A 141 0.63 7.01 -26.06
C THR A 141 1.08 6.90 -24.62
N ILE A 142 0.82 5.75 -24.00
CA ILE A 142 1.29 5.43 -22.65
C ILE A 142 1.98 4.08 -22.71
N TYR A 143 3.24 4.02 -22.29
CA TYR A 143 3.99 2.79 -22.14
C TYR A 143 3.60 2.12 -20.82
N VAL A 144 3.05 0.91 -20.90
CA VAL A 144 2.39 0.25 -19.77
C VAL A 144 3.14 -0.98 -19.29
N GLN A 145 4.12 -1.47 -20.06
CA GLN A 145 4.95 -2.59 -19.64
C GLN A 145 6.32 -2.55 -20.32
N VAL A 146 7.37 -2.90 -19.57
CA VAL A 146 8.70 -3.19 -20.09
C VAL A 146 9.16 -4.55 -19.58
N GLY A 147 9.47 -5.46 -20.50
CA GLY A 147 9.71 -6.88 -20.22
C GLY A 147 8.60 -7.75 -20.79
N ASP A 148 8.96 -8.79 -21.53
CA ASP A 148 8.04 -9.89 -21.85
C ASP A 148 7.93 -10.80 -20.62
N ALA A 149 6.76 -10.81 -19.98
CA ALA A 149 6.57 -11.49 -18.71
C ALA A 149 6.75 -13.01 -18.81
N VAL A 150 6.32 -13.63 -19.91
CA VAL A 150 6.49 -15.08 -20.10
C VAL A 150 7.98 -15.42 -20.25
N LYS A 151 8.74 -14.60 -20.97
CA LYS A 151 10.18 -14.82 -21.12
C LYS A 151 10.97 -14.50 -19.84
N ASP A 152 10.62 -13.42 -19.13
CA ASP A 152 11.21 -13.08 -17.84
C ASP A 152 10.95 -14.19 -16.81
N HIS A 153 9.75 -14.75 -16.79
CA HIS A 153 9.36 -15.82 -15.88
C HIS A 153 9.91 -17.19 -16.25
N ALA A 154 10.32 -17.38 -17.51
CA ALA A 154 11.08 -18.56 -17.94
C ALA A 154 12.55 -18.54 -17.48
N CYS A 155 12.99 -17.49 -16.77
CA CYS A 155 14.34 -17.33 -16.24
C CYS A 155 14.33 -17.04 -14.73
N TRP A 156 15.35 -17.54 -14.05
CA TRP A 156 15.67 -17.17 -12.68
C TRP A 156 17.07 -16.58 -12.63
N GLU A 157 17.17 -15.30 -12.94
CA GLU A 157 18.44 -14.57 -13.06
C GLU A 157 18.40 -13.25 -12.30
N ARG A 158 19.57 -12.67 -12.05
CA ARG A 158 19.67 -11.38 -11.38
C ARG A 158 19.15 -10.27 -12.30
N PRO A 159 18.54 -9.20 -11.77
CA PRO A 159 18.18 -8.05 -12.58
C PRO A 159 19.35 -7.52 -13.44
N GLU A 160 20.57 -7.57 -12.89
CA GLU A 160 21.79 -7.09 -13.54
C GLU A 160 22.30 -8.00 -14.67
N ASP A 161 21.93 -9.28 -14.65
CA ASP A 161 22.37 -10.28 -15.63
C ASP A 161 21.37 -10.49 -16.77
N MET A 162 20.21 -9.82 -16.72
CA MET A 162 19.08 -10.10 -17.60
C MET A 162 19.46 -10.17 -19.07
N ASP A 163 19.09 -11.26 -19.72
CA ASP A 163 19.20 -11.42 -21.17
C ASP A 163 17.87 -11.74 -21.87
N THR A 164 16.78 -11.75 -21.12
CA THR A 164 15.43 -11.89 -21.66
C THR A 164 14.99 -10.66 -22.47
N PRO A 165 14.10 -10.84 -23.47
CA PRO A 165 13.56 -9.72 -24.23
C PRO A 165 12.87 -8.67 -23.35
N ARG A 166 13.41 -7.45 -23.34
CA ARG A 166 12.84 -6.29 -22.63
C ARG A 166 11.88 -5.49 -23.52
N SER A 167 10.96 -6.21 -24.16
CA SER A 167 9.94 -5.66 -25.05
C SER A 167 9.10 -4.59 -24.37
N VAL A 168 8.71 -3.56 -25.13
CA VAL A 168 7.94 -2.43 -24.63
C VAL A 168 6.52 -2.51 -25.17
N PHE A 169 5.54 -2.46 -24.27
CA PHE A 169 4.12 -2.49 -24.62
C PHE A 169 3.46 -1.16 -24.23
N LYS A 170 2.47 -0.76 -25.02
CA LYS A 170 1.81 0.54 -24.89
C LYS A 170 0.32 0.45 -25.17
N VAL A 171 -0.41 1.43 -24.65
CA VAL A 171 -1.76 1.77 -25.06
C VAL A 171 -1.76 3.08 -25.85
N ASP A 172 -2.65 3.19 -26.81
CA ASP A 172 -2.84 4.37 -27.65
C ASP A 172 -4.31 4.52 -28.06
N LYS A 173 -4.61 5.48 -28.95
CA LYS A 173 -5.99 5.72 -29.40
C LYS A 173 -6.65 4.51 -30.09
N ASN A 174 -5.88 3.58 -30.64
CA ASN A 174 -6.39 2.42 -31.37
C ASN A 174 -6.52 1.20 -30.44
N ASN A 175 -5.64 1.10 -29.45
CA ASN A 175 -5.69 0.10 -28.38
C ASN A 175 -5.72 0.82 -27.02
N PRO A 176 -6.90 1.32 -26.60
CA PRO A 176 -7.02 2.11 -25.38
C PRO A 176 -6.76 1.30 -24.11
N GLY A 177 -6.46 2.02 -23.03
CA GLY A 177 -6.30 1.48 -21.68
C GLY A 177 -6.63 2.52 -20.62
N SER A 178 -7.92 2.75 -20.43
CA SER A 178 -8.46 3.76 -19.50
C SER A 178 -8.12 3.48 -18.05
N ASP A 179 -8.10 2.21 -17.67
CA ASP A 179 -7.71 1.70 -16.36
C ASP A 179 -6.29 2.15 -15.99
N VAL A 180 -5.27 1.64 -16.70
CA VAL A 180 -3.86 1.95 -16.46
C VAL A 180 -3.54 3.44 -16.68
N ALA A 181 -4.21 4.09 -17.63
CA ALA A 181 -4.04 5.53 -17.85
C ALA A 181 -4.61 6.36 -16.69
N ALA A 182 -5.84 6.08 -16.24
CA ALA A 182 -6.46 6.84 -15.15
C ALA A 182 -5.78 6.55 -13.80
N GLU A 183 -5.28 5.34 -13.56
CA GLU A 183 -4.42 5.05 -12.39
C GLU A 183 -3.08 5.81 -12.48
N THR A 184 -2.45 5.89 -13.65
CA THR A 184 -1.24 6.69 -13.84
C THR A 184 -1.51 8.19 -13.61
N ALA A 185 -2.68 8.68 -14.04
CA ALA A 185 -3.10 10.04 -13.75
C ALA A 185 -3.34 10.26 -12.24
N ALA A 186 -3.96 9.30 -11.56
CA ALA A 186 -4.15 9.33 -10.11
C ALA A 186 -2.81 9.39 -9.37
N ALA A 187 -1.84 8.56 -9.77
CA ALA A 187 -0.50 8.51 -9.20
C ALA A 187 0.21 9.87 -9.31
N LEU A 188 0.25 10.45 -10.51
CA LEU A 188 0.88 11.74 -10.76
C LEU A 188 0.16 12.88 -10.03
N ALA A 189 -1.18 12.86 -9.99
CA ALA A 189 -1.97 13.85 -9.27
C ALA A 189 -1.75 13.75 -7.75
N ALA A 190 -1.75 12.55 -7.17
CA ALA A 190 -1.48 12.32 -5.75
C ALA A 190 -0.06 12.76 -5.36
N ALA A 191 0.94 12.35 -6.15
CA ALA A 191 2.34 12.72 -5.92
C ALA A 191 2.57 14.23 -6.01
N SER A 192 1.84 14.92 -6.90
CA SER A 192 1.95 16.38 -7.01
C SER A 192 1.63 17.10 -5.69
N LEU A 193 0.70 16.56 -4.88
CA LEU A 193 0.37 17.10 -3.56
C LEU A 193 1.50 16.92 -2.57
N VAL A 194 2.24 15.80 -2.66
CA VAL A 194 3.41 15.49 -1.82
C VAL A 194 4.52 16.52 -2.05
N PHE A 195 4.80 16.83 -3.32
CA PHE A 195 5.88 17.76 -3.69
C PHE A 195 5.46 19.23 -3.72
N LYS A 196 4.17 19.55 -3.52
CA LYS A 196 3.62 20.90 -3.69
C LYS A 196 4.41 22.00 -2.97
N LYS A 197 4.95 21.71 -1.78
CA LYS A 197 5.73 22.66 -0.97
C LYS A 197 7.24 22.52 -1.18
N THR A 198 7.75 21.31 -1.29
CA THR A 198 9.20 21.04 -1.30
C THR A 198 9.82 21.12 -2.69
N ASP A 199 9.05 20.87 -3.74
CA ASP A 199 9.45 21.06 -5.14
C ASP A 199 8.23 21.49 -5.98
N PRO A 200 7.86 22.79 -5.92
CA PRO A 200 6.69 23.30 -6.63
C PRO A 200 6.77 23.17 -8.15
N THR A 201 7.99 23.17 -8.72
CA THR A 201 8.20 23.02 -10.17
C THR A 201 7.87 21.60 -10.60
N TYR A 202 8.43 20.61 -9.90
CA TYR A 202 8.11 19.21 -10.15
C TYR A 202 6.63 18.90 -9.92
N SER A 203 6.05 19.42 -8.83
CA SER A 203 4.61 19.33 -8.54
C SER A 203 3.74 19.81 -9.71
N LYS A 204 4.08 20.97 -10.32
CA LYS A 204 3.36 21.49 -11.51
C LYS A 204 3.53 20.57 -12.72
N THR A 205 4.73 20.02 -12.94
CA THR A 205 4.98 19.04 -14.02
C THR A 205 4.10 17.80 -13.84
N LEU A 206 4.03 17.25 -12.63
CA LEU A 206 3.21 16.09 -12.29
C LEU A 206 1.71 16.36 -12.54
N VAL A 207 1.15 17.47 -12.03
CA VAL A 207 -0.27 17.82 -12.28
C VAL A 207 -0.55 17.98 -13.77
N ARG A 208 0.31 18.70 -14.50
CA ARG A 208 0.10 18.91 -15.95
C ARG A 208 0.09 17.60 -16.72
N ARG A 209 0.98 16.66 -16.37
CA ARG A 209 0.97 15.33 -16.98
C ARG A 209 -0.28 14.56 -16.57
N ALA A 210 -0.64 14.55 -15.29
CA ALA A 210 -1.83 13.86 -14.78
C ALA A 210 -3.11 14.28 -15.54
N ILE A 211 -3.30 15.59 -15.76
CA ILE A 211 -4.43 16.12 -16.53
C ILE A 211 -4.47 15.55 -17.94
N ARG A 212 -3.34 15.56 -18.66
CA ARG A 212 -3.25 15.06 -20.04
C ARG A 212 -3.51 13.55 -20.12
N VAL A 213 -2.94 12.79 -19.19
CA VAL A 213 -3.09 11.33 -19.14
C VAL A 213 -4.54 10.95 -18.83
N PHE A 214 -5.20 11.66 -17.91
CA PHE A 214 -6.63 11.44 -17.64
C PHE A 214 -7.52 11.81 -18.82
N GLN A 215 -7.21 12.89 -19.54
CA GLN A 215 -7.91 13.25 -20.77
C GLN A 215 -7.82 12.14 -21.82
N PHE A 216 -6.66 11.50 -21.97
CA PHE A 216 -6.50 10.32 -22.82
C PHE A 216 -7.39 9.16 -22.33
N ALA A 217 -7.32 8.84 -21.04
CA ALA A 217 -8.07 7.74 -20.43
C ALA A 217 -9.59 7.87 -20.64
N ASP A 218 -10.12 9.08 -20.48
CA ASP A 218 -11.55 9.37 -20.60
C ASP A 218 -12.02 9.48 -22.05
N LYS A 219 -11.16 10.01 -22.94
CA LYS A 219 -11.47 10.19 -24.36
C LYS A 219 -11.47 8.87 -25.13
N TYR A 220 -10.53 7.98 -24.85
CA TYR A 220 -10.37 6.69 -25.52
C TYR A 220 -10.68 5.58 -24.52
N ARG A 221 -11.96 5.21 -24.41
CA ARG A 221 -12.43 4.29 -23.37
C ARG A 221 -12.22 2.82 -23.72
N GLY A 222 -11.60 2.06 -22.82
CA GLY A 222 -11.47 0.61 -22.91
C GLY A 222 -10.45 0.07 -21.91
N SER A 223 -10.65 -1.14 -21.41
CA SER A 223 -9.67 -1.81 -20.54
C SER A 223 -8.40 -2.12 -21.31
N TYR A 224 -7.22 -1.88 -20.74
CA TYR A 224 -5.95 -2.14 -21.45
C TYR A 224 -5.77 -3.62 -21.80
N SER A 225 -6.35 -4.50 -21.00
CA SER A 225 -6.35 -5.94 -21.22
C SER A 225 -7.14 -6.36 -22.45
N ASN A 226 -8.00 -5.51 -23.02
CA ASN A 226 -8.70 -5.85 -24.27
C ASN A 226 -7.72 -5.94 -25.44
N GLY A 227 -6.81 -4.97 -25.57
CA GLY A 227 -5.80 -4.95 -26.62
C GLY A 227 -4.53 -5.71 -26.27
N LEU A 228 -4.19 -5.82 -24.99
CA LEU A 228 -2.92 -6.38 -24.52
C LEU A 228 -3.06 -7.74 -23.82
N LYS A 229 -4.22 -8.39 -23.88
CA LYS A 229 -4.49 -9.68 -23.20
C LYS A 229 -3.34 -10.70 -23.29
N PRO A 230 -2.73 -10.97 -24.47
CA PRO A 230 -1.69 -12.00 -24.58
C PRO A 230 -0.40 -11.68 -23.81
N VAL A 231 -0.24 -10.44 -23.37
CA VAL A 231 0.99 -9.91 -22.74
C VAL A 231 0.77 -9.65 -21.25
N VAL A 232 -0.41 -9.14 -20.90
CA VAL A 232 -0.70 -8.67 -19.52
C VAL A 232 -1.47 -9.70 -18.71
N CYS A 233 -2.14 -10.66 -19.35
CA CYS A 233 -2.82 -11.76 -18.68
C CYS A 233 -1.99 -13.05 -18.75
N PRO A 234 -1.97 -13.88 -17.68
CA PRO A 234 -2.79 -13.79 -16.47
C PRO A 234 -2.24 -12.87 -15.36
N PHE A 235 -1.16 -12.13 -15.60
CA PHE A 235 -0.44 -11.37 -14.56
C PHE A 235 -1.26 -10.24 -13.93
N TYR A 236 -1.70 -9.26 -14.73
CA TYR A 236 -2.45 -8.09 -14.28
C TYR A 236 -3.63 -7.81 -15.21
N CYS A 237 -4.55 -8.76 -15.37
CA CYS A 237 -5.76 -8.47 -16.14
C CYS A 237 -6.60 -7.38 -15.47
N SER A 238 -7.24 -6.51 -16.26
CA SER A 238 -8.32 -5.64 -15.78
C SER A 238 -9.56 -6.50 -15.54
N TYR A 239 -9.82 -6.84 -14.27
CA TYR A 239 -10.98 -7.66 -13.88
C TYR A 239 -12.18 -6.79 -13.49
N SER A 240 -11.96 -5.68 -12.78
CA SER A 240 -13.02 -4.73 -12.41
C SER A 240 -13.49 -3.83 -13.56
N GLY A 241 -12.72 -3.76 -14.65
CA GLY A 241 -12.95 -2.83 -15.74
C GLY A 241 -12.06 -1.59 -15.64
N TYR A 242 -12.53 -0.46 -16.15
CA TYR A 242 -11.83 0.83 -16.10
C TYR A 242 -12.62 1.94 -15.40
N GLN A 243 -13.85 1.62 -14.99
CA GLN A 243 -14.83 2.56 -14.51
C GLN A 243 -14.39 3.15 -13.17
N ASP A 244 -13.87 2.30 -12.29
CA ASP A 244 -13.39 2.68 -10.98
C ASP A 244 -12.15 3.55 -11.05
N GLU A 245 -11.25 3.35 -12.02
CA GLU A 245 -10.07 4.19 -12.23
C GLU A 245 -10.44 5.56 -12.81
N LEU A 246 -11.43 5.66 -13.69
CA LEU A 246 -11.92 6.95 -14.16
C LEU A 246 -12.49 7.78 -12.99
N LEU A 247 -13.25 7.14 -12.09
CA LEU A 247 -13.76 7.78 -10.88
C LEU A 247 -12.63 8.18 -9.93
N TRP A 248 -11.67 7.28 -9.71
CA TRP A 248 -10.50 7.46 -8.85
C TRP A 248 -9.56 8.56 -9.33
N GLY A 249 -9.20 8.54 -10.62
CA GLY A 249 -8.37 9.55 -11.28
C GLY A 249 -9.01 10.92 -11.22
N ALA A 250 -10.32 11.03 -11.48
CA ALA A 250 -11.06 12.27 -11.33
C ALA A 250 -11.05 12.78 -9.87
N ALA A 251 -11.21 11.89 -8.89
CA ALA A 251 -11.15 12.25 -7.47
C ALA A 251 -9.78 12.80 -7.06
N TRP A 252 -8.70 12.19 -7.52
CA TRP A 252 -7.34 12.70 -7.27
C TRP A 252 -7.06 14.01 -7.98
N LEU A 253 -7.46 14.15 -9.25
CA LEU A 253 -7.31 15.39 -9.99
C LEU A 253 -8.11 16.53 -9.35
N HIS A 254 -9.34 16.26 -8.88
CA HIS A 254 -10.09 17.23 -8.10
C HIS A 254 -9.33 17.62 -6.83
N LYS A 255 -8.79 16.65 -6.09
CA LYS A 255 -8.04 16.92 -4.85
C LYS A 255 -6.78 17.73 -5.10
N ALA A 256 -6.04 17.44 -6.18
CA ALA A 256 -4.79 18.08 -6.56
C ALA A 256 -4.97 19.50 -7.11
N THR A 257 -5.93 19.67 -8.03
CA THR A 257 -6.11 20.92 -8.79
C THR A 257 -7.13 21.88 -8.18
N LYS A 258 -8.09 21.37 -7.39
CA LYS A 258 -9.30 22.09 -6.98
C LYS A 258 -10.16 22.59 -8.15
N ASN A 259 -9.92 22.11 -9.37
CA ASN A 259 -10.72 22.46 -10.53
C ASN A 259 -12.13 21.84 -10.39
N PRO A 260 -13.21 22.65 -10.45
CA PRO A 260 -14.58 22.16 -10.34
C PRO A 260 -14.98 21.21 -11.47
N MET A 261 -14.29 21.23 -12.61
CA MET A 261 -14.55 20.32 -13.74
C MET A 261 -14.50 18.85 -13.31
N TYR A 262 -13.52 18.46 -12.50
CA TYR A 262 -13.39 17.07 -12.04
C TYR A 262 -14.49 16.67 -11.06
N LEU A 263 -14.90 17.59 -10.19
CA LEU A 263 -16.06 17.34 -9.33
C LEU A 263 -17.35 17.22 -10.14
N ASN A 264 -17.51 18.03 -11.19
CA ASN A 264 -18.63 17.91 -12.11
C ASN A 264 -18.60 16.57 -12.86
N TYR A 265 -17.42 16.15 -13.33
CA TYR A 265 -17.21 14.85 -13.96
C TYR A 265 -17.66 13.70 -13.05
N ILE A 266 -17.24 13.72 -11.78
CA ILE A 266 -17.63 12.72 -10.76
C ILE A 266 -19.14 12.69 -10.55
N LYS A 267 -19.81 13.85 -10.54
CA LYS A 267 -21.26 13.91 -10.35
C LYS A 267 -22.04 13.39 -11.55
N VAL A 268 -21.60 13.75 -12.75
CA VAL A 268 -22.26 13.36 -14.01
C VAL A 268 -22.04 11.88 -14.29
N ASN A 269 -20.83 11.38 -14.07
CA ASN A 269 -20.46 10.02 -14.46
C ASN A 269 -20.50 9.01 -13.30
N GLY A 270 -20.58 9.46 -12.04
CA GLY A 270 -20.38 8.60 -10.87
C GLY A 270 -21.25 7.34 -10.86
N GLN A 271 -22.54 7.48 -11.13
CA GLN A 271 -23.46 6.33 -11.19
C GLN A 271 -23.05 5.34 -12.29
N THR A 272 -22.79 5.82 -13.50
CA THR A 272 -22.34 4.99 -14.64
C THR A 272 -20.97 4.37 -14.42
N LEU A 273 -20.13 5.01 -13.62
CA LEU A 273 -18.80 4.53 -13.25
C LEU A 273 -18.82 3.66 -11.97
N GLY A 274 -19.97 3.20 -11.51
CA GLY A 274 -20.08 2.26 -10.38
C GLY A 274 -19.84 2.89 -9.01
N ALA A 275 -20.03 4.21 -8.85
CA ALA A 275 -19.85 4.88 -7.55
C ALA A 275 -20.70 4.26 -6.43
N ALA A 276 -21.83 3.63 -6.77
CA ALA A 276 -22.77 2.99 -5.85
C ALA A 276 -22.65 1.46 -5.77
N ASP A 277 -21.76 0.85 -6.55
CA ASP A 277 -21.59 -0.60 -6.59
C ASP A 277 -21.12 -1.13 -5.22
N SER A 278 -21.42 -2.39 -4.93
CA SER A 278 -21.05 -3.00 -3.67
C SER A 278 -19.69 -3.68 -3.81
N ASP A 279 -18.66 -3.06 -3.26
CA ASP A 279 -17.30 -3.60 -3.24
C ASP A 279 -16.85 -3.84 -1.81
N ASN A 280 -16.16 -4.97 -1.60
CA ASN A 280 -15.56 -5.33 -0.33
C ASN A 280 -14.05 -5.55 -0.46
N THR A 281 -13.43 -5.13 -1.57
CA THR A 281 -12.00 -5.19 -1.85
C THR A 281 -11.48 -3.84 -2.32
N PHE A 282 -10.20 -3.58 -2.09
CA PHE A 282 -9.48 -2.41 -2.58
C PHE A 282 -8.05 -2.83 -2.87
N GLY A 283 -7.57 -2.62 -4.10
CA GLY A 283 -6.26 -3.09 -4.54
C GLY A 283 -5.86 -2.50 -5.89
N TRP A 284 -4.84 -3.09 -6.52
CA TRP A 284 -4.33 -2.61 -7.79
C TRP A 284 -5.35 -2.67 -8.93
N ASP A 285 -6.38 -3.53 -8.84
CA ASP A 285 -7.45 -3.70 -9.84
C ASP A 285 -8.69 -2.86 -9.51
N ASN A 286 -9.30 -3.00 -8.32
CA ASN A 286 -10.50 -2.24 -7.95
C ASN A 286 -10.23 -1.06 -7.00
N LYS A 287 -10.61 0.16 -7.42
CA LYS A 287 -10.39 1.46 -6.73
C LYS A 287 -11.68 2.10 -6.21
N HIS A 288 -12.85 1.50 -6.41
CA HIS A 288 -14.13 2.11 -6.03
C HIS A 288 -14.16 2.53 -4.55
N VAL A 289 -13.74 1.63 -3.66
CA VAL A 289 -13.64 1.89 -2.21
C VAL A 289 -12.74 3.08 -1.91
N GLY A 290 -11.55 3.11 -2.54
CA GLY A 290 -10.60 4.21 -2.40
C GLY A 290 -11.20 5.53 -2.83
N ALA A 291 -11.86 5.56 -3.99
CA ALA A 291 -12.53 6.75 -4.52
C ALA A 291 -13.64 7.27 -3.60
N ARG A 292 -14.53 6.38 -3.12
CA ARG A 292 -15.61 6.72 -2.18
C ARG A 292 -15.06 7.36 -0.89
N ILE A 293 -14.03 6.75 -0.30
CA ILE A 293 -13.41 7.26 0.91
C ILE A 293 -12.69 8.59 0.66
N LEU A 294 -11.97 8.72 -0.46
CA LEU A 294 -11.32 9.97 -0.83
C LEU A 294 -12.32 11.12 -1.00
N LEU A 295 -13.46 10.85 -1.65
CA LEU A 295 -14.53 11.82 -1.91
C LEU A 295 -15.32 12.19 -0.64
N SER A 296 -15.51 11.25 0.29
CA SER A 296 -16.14 11.52 1.59
C SER A 296 -15.40 12.60 2.40
N LYS A 297 -14.07 12.71 2.25
CA LYS A 297 -13.28 13.78 2.88
C LYS A 297 -13.71 15.17 2.41
N VAL A 298 -13.98 15.30 1.10
CA VAL A 298 -14.32 16.55 0.44
C VAL A 298 -15.68 17.04 0.94
N GLN A 299 -16.62 16.12 1.15
CA GLN A 299 -17.92 16.42 1.77
C GLN A 299 -17.79 17.09 3.13
N ASN A 300 -16.96 16.53 4.02
CA ASN A 300 -16.82 17.02 5.39
C ASN A 300 -16.17 18.40 5.46
N ALA A 301 -15.29 18.74 4.50
CA ALA A 301 -14.75 20.09 4.39
C ALA A 301 -15.82 21.12 3.96
N SER A 302 -16.77 20.71 3.10
CA SER A 302 -17.88 21.57 2.67
C SER A 302 -18.95 21.72 3.74
N HIS A 303 -19.25 20.69 4.53
CA HIS A 303 -20.22 20.75 5.62
C HIS A 303 -19.79 21.73 6.73
N PHE A 304 -18.48 21.82 7.00
CA PHE A 304 -17.93 22.79 7.97
C PHE A 304 -18.03 24.25 7.48
N ILE A 305 -18.04 24.47 6.16
CA ILE A 305 -18.21 25.81 5.55
C ILE A 305 -19.70 26.19 5.48
N LEU A 306 -20.59 25.20 5.44
CA LEU A 306 -22.04 25.35 5.34
C LEU A 306 -22.72 25.84 6.63
N LEU A 307 -22.04 25.74 7.78
CA LEU A 307 -22.50 26.37 9.02
C LEU A 307 -22.30 27.90 9.02
N SER A 308 -21.83 28.51 7.92
CA SER A 308 -21.51 29.94 7.88
C SER A 308 -22.20 30.74 6.77
N PHE A 309 -22.80 30.17 5.72
CA PHE A 309 -23.43 30.97 4.65
C PHE A 309 -24.60 30.27 3.95
N VAL A 310 -25.70 31.02 3.76
CA VAL A 310 -26.95 30.60 3.10
C VAL A 310 -26.86 30.90 1.60
N GLU A 311 -26.74 29.86 0.77
CA GLU A 311 -27.11 29.88 -0.66
C GLU A 311 -27.78 28.53 -1.00
N LEU A 312 -29.10 28.50 -1.15
CA LEU A 312 -29.91 27.33 -0.75
C LEU A 312 -30.35 26.37 -1.87
N GLU A 313 -29.98 26.54 -3.15
CA GLU A 313 -30.41 25.58 -4.19
C GLU A 313 -29.26 24.90 -4.94
N PHE A 314 -28.24 25.66 -5.35
CA PHE A 314 -27.06 25.10 -6.00
C PHE A 314 -26.16 24.31 -5.01
N LEU A 315 -26.20 24.68 -3.73
CA LEU A 315 -25.45 24.03 -2.66
C LEU A 315 -26.11 22.72 -2.20
N VAL A 316 -27.45 22.62 -2.25
CA VAL A 316 -28.20 21.41 -1.89
C VAL A 316 -27.86 20.25 -2.83
N ARG A 317 -27.76 20.49 -4.14
CA ARG A 317 -27.29 19.47 -5.11
C ARG A 317 -25.79 19.11 -4.93
N LYS A 318 -24.96 20.04 -4.44
CA LYS A 318 -23.55 19.75 -4.08
C LYS A 318 -23.45 18.84 -2.85
N VAL A 319 -24.37 18.97 -1.89
CA VAL A 319 -24.38 18.19 -0.65
C VAL A 319 -24.94 16.77 -0.87
N GLN A 320 -25.99 16.61 -1.68
CA GLN A 320 -26.62 15.30 -1.91
C GLN A 320 -25.67 14.29 -2.58
N SER A 321 -25.09 14.64 -3.73
CA SER A 321 -24.17 13.74 -4.47
C SER A 321 -22.91 13.35 -3.70
N LEU A 322 -22.45 14.20 -2.77
CA LEU A 322 -21.31 13.87 -1.89
C LEU A 322 -21.73 13.04 -0.67
N HIS A 323 -22.97 13.21 -0.19
CA HIS A 323 -23.56 12.39 0.86
C HIS A 323 -23.65 10.91 0.46
N ASP A 324 -23.94 10.65 -0.81
CA ASP A 324 -23.98 9.30 -1.35
C ASP A 324 -22.60 8.61 -1.23
N TYR A 325 -21.50 9.30 -1.51
CA TYR A 325 -20.14 8.74 -1.35
C TYR A 325 -19.79 8.40 0.11
N LYS A 326 -20.27 9.17 1.09
CA LYS A 326 -20.14 8.77 2.50
C LYS A 326 -20.96 7.52 2.80
N GLY A 327 -22.20 7.43 2.31
CA GLY A 327 -23.01 6.22 2.46
C GLY A 327 -22.31 4.99 1.87
N HIS A 328 -21.75 5.11 0.67
CA HIS A 328 -21.00 4.01 0.04
C HIS A 328 -19.68 3.70 0.77
N ALA A 329 -18.99 4.69 1.33
CA ALA A 329 -17.84 4.48 2.19
C ALA A 329 -18.22 3.73 3.48
N ASP A 330 -19.33 4.13 4.12
CA ASP A 330 -19.88 3.47 5.31
C ASP A 330 -20.21 1.99 5.01
N ASN A 331 -20.82 1.69 3.86
CA ASN A 331 -21.13 0.33 3.43
C ASN A 331 -19.88 -0.55 3.33
N PHE A 332 -18.78 -0.02 2.77
CA PHE A 332 -17.50 -0.73 2.75
C PHE A 332 -17.00 -1.01 4.18
N ILE A 333 -17.03 -0.02 5.07
CA ILE A 333 -16.63 -0.22 6.46
C ILE A 333 -17.45 -1.34 7.10
N CYS A 334 -18.76 -1.33 6.91
CA CYS A 334 -19.65 -2.35 7.43
C CYS A 334 -19.39 -3.74 6.84
N SER A 335 -18.86 -3.82 5.62
CA SER A 335 -18.54 -5.10 4.98
C SER A 335 -17.22 -5.70 5.48
N VAL A 336 -16.29 -4.91 6.04
CA VAL A 336 -14.94 -5.37 6.46
C VAL A 336 -14.69 -5.40 7.98
N ILE A 337 -15.68 -5.05 8.81
CA ILE A 337 -15.56 -5.22 10.26
C ILE A 337 -15.70 -6.70 10.66
N PRO A 338 -14.99 -7.17 11.71
CA PRO A 338 -15.19 -8.51 12.25
C PRO A 338 -16.66 -8.76 12.64
N GLY A 339 -17.20 -9.89 12.19
CA GLY A 339 -18.60 -10.28 12.37
C GLY A 339 -19.53 -9.86 11.22
N SER A 340 -19.04 -9.18 10.18
CA SER A 340 -19.80 -8.99 8.95
C SER A 340 -19.92 -10.31 8.17
N SER A 341 -21.01 -10.48 7.42
CA SER A 341 -21.20 -11.65 6.55
C SER A 341 -20.38 -11.58 5.24
N SER A 342 -19.84 -10.40 4.91
CA SER A 342 -19.21 -10.13 3.62
C SER A 342 -17.68 -10.30 3.61
N THR A 343 -17.07 -10.63 4.74
CA THR A 343 -15.61 -10.75 4.86
C THR A 343 -15.23 -11.93 5.73
N GLN A 344 -14.28 -12.72 5.24
CA GLN A 344 -13.73 -13.86 5.98
C GLN A 344 -12.49 -13.43 6.77
N PHE A 345 -12.28 -14.11 7.89
CA PHE A 345 -11.07 -14.00 8.68
C PHE A 345 -10.52 -15.40 8.94
N THR A 346 -9.20 -15.54 8.93
CA THR A 346 -8.54 -16.78 9.35
C THR A 346 -8.81 -17.06 10.83
N PRO A 347 -8.62 -18.30 11.33
CA PRO A 347 -8.69 -18.60 12.76
C PRO A 347 -7.85 -17.66 13.65
N GLY A 348 -6.68 -17.24 13.19
CA GLY A 348 -5.79 -16.27 13.85
C GLY A 348 -6.28 -14.81 13.75
N GLY A 349 -7.33 -14.54 12.98
CA GLY A 349 -7.98 -13.24 12.87
C GLY A 349 -7.40 -12.31 11.80
N LEU A 350 -6.70 -12.85 10.80
CA LEU A 350 -6.27 -12.10 9.63
C LEU A 350 -7.42 -11.95 8.63
N LEU A 351 -7.58 -10.75 8.08
CA LEU A 351 -8.49 -10.49 6.96
C LEU A 351 -8.11 -11.38 5.76
N PHE A 352 -9.06 -12.18 5.27
CA PHE A 352 -8.83 -13.08 4.15
C PHE A 352 -9.79 -12.80 2.99
N LYS A 353 -9.24 -12.56 1.81
CA LYS A 353 -9.99 -12.21 0.59
C LYS A 353 -9.67 -13.12 -0.60
N MET A 354 -8.42 -13.54 -0.74
CA MET A 354 -7.99 -14.45 -1.80
C MET A 354 -6.82 -15.33 -1.33
N GLY A 355 -6.55 -16.44 -2.03
CA GLY A 355 -5.44 -17.35 -1.72
C GLY A 355 -4.06 -16.74 -1.99
N ASP A 356 -3.95 -16.01 -3.10
CA ASP A 356 -2.67 -15.53 -3.61
C ASP A 356 -2.47 -14.06 -3.22
N SER A 357 -1.32 -13.70 -2.64
CA SER A 357 -1.02 -12.30 -2.31
C SER A 357 -2.07 -11.61 -1.41
N ASN A 358 -2.72 -12.35 -0.49
CA ASN A 358 -3.76 -11.83 0.38
C ASN A 358 -3.34 -10.58 1.19
N MET A 359 -2.04 -10.45 1.52
CA MET A 359 -1.50 -9.28 2.24
C MET A 359 -1.72 -7.95 1.52
N GLN A 360 -1.97 -7.93 0.20
CA GLN A 360 -2.45 -6.72 -0.47
C GLN A 360 -3.68 -6.16 0.23
N TYR A 361 -4.69 -7.00 0.47
CA TYR A 361 -5.95 -6.55 1.04
C TYR A 361 -5.84 -6.23 2.52
N VAL A 362 -4.98 -6.95 3.24
CA VAL A 362 -4.68 -6.68 4.65
C VAL A 362 -4.10 -5.28 4.81
N THR A 363 -3.08 -4.96 4.02
CA THR A 363 -2.37 -3.67 4.09
C THR A 363 -3.22 -2.52 3.55
N SER A 364 -3.89 -2.70 2.40
CA SER A 364 -4.76 -1.69 1.79
C SER A 364 -5.98 -1.39 2.68
N THR A 365 -6.64 -2.41 3.23
CA THR A 365 -7.77 -2.23 4.15
C THR A 365 -7.32 -1.55 5.43
N SER A 366 -6.19 -1.95 6.01
CA SER A 366 -5.64 -1.30 7.22
C SER A 366 -5.41 0.20 7.00
N PHE A 367 -4.80 0.57 5.87
CA PHE A 367 -4.61 1.96 5.49
C PHE A 367 -5.94 2.71 5.35
N ILE A 368 -6.91 2.10 4.66
CA ILE A 368 -8.23 2.69 4.42
C ILE A 368 -8.98 2.91 5.74
N LEU A 369 -8.99 1.93 6.64
CA LEU A 369 -9.63 2.03 7.95
C LEU A 369 -9.05 3.19 8.77
N LEU A 370 -7.72 3.36 8.78
CA LEU A 370 -7.05 4.46 9.47
C LEU A 370 -7.37 5.83 8.84
N THR A 371 -7.34 5.89 7.51
CA THR A 371 -7.67 7.10 6.75
C THR A 371 -9.11 7.54 7.00
N TYR A 372 -10.05 6.61 6.97
CA TYR A 372 -11.46 6.92 7.20
C TYR A 372 -11.72 7.25 8.68
N ALA A 373 -11.08 6.55 9.62
CA ALA A 373 -11.14 6.92 11.04
C ALA A 373 -10.70 8.36 11.28
N LYS A 374 -9.66 8.84 10.58
CA LYS A 374 -9.22 10.23 10.62
C LYS A 374 -10.29 11.19 10.08
N TYR A 375 -10.95 10.85 8.99
CA TYR A 375 -12.02 11.69 8.42
C TYR A 375 -13.23 11.76 9.34
N LEU A 376 -13.68 10.62 9.85
CA LEU A 376 -14.79 10.52 10.81
C LEU A 376 -14.49 11.28 12.10
N THR A 377 -13.26 11.18 12.62
CA THR A 377 -12.83 11.93 13.82
C THR A 377 -12.92 13.43 13.58
N LYS A 378 -12.40 13.91 12.44
CA LYS A 378 -12.45 15.34 12.08
C LYS A 378 -13.88 15.86 11.90
N ALA A 379 -14.77 15.01 11.41
CA ALA A 379 -16.16 15.36 11.17
C ALA A 379 -17.08 15.08 12.37
N HIS A 380 -16.56 14.55 13.48
CA HIS A 380 -17.33 14.18 14.67
C HIS A 380 -18.51 13.22 14.38
N VAL A 381 -18.32 12.28 13.45
CA VAL A 381 -19.33 11.30 13.05
C VAL A 381 -18.86 9.86 13.23
N VAL A 382 -19.82 8.93 13.23
CA VAL A 382 -19.60 7.48 13.33
C VAL A 382 -20.27 6.77 12.13
N VAL A 383 -19.99 5.47 12.00
CA VAL A 383 -20.65 4.60 11.01
C VAL A 383 -21.70 3.74 11.70
N ASN A 384 -22.87 3.56 11.09
CA ASN A 384 -23.92 2.67 11.56
C ASN A 384 -24.05 1.47 10.60
N CYS A 385 -23.78 0.28 11.10
CA CYS A 385 -23.83 -0.97 10.35
C CYS A 385 -25.03 -1.82 10.80
N GLY A 386 -26.25 -1.37 10.49
CA GLY A 386 -27.47 -2.14 10.72
C GLY A 386 -27.69 -2.57 12.18
N GLY A 387 -27.41 -1.68 13.14
CA GLY A 387 -27.55 -1.97 14.58
C GLY A 387 -26.22 -2.03 15.34
N THR A 388 -25.08 -2.04 14.65
CA THR A 388 -23.76 -1.89 15.26
C THR A 388 -23.16 -0.52 14.96
N THR A 389 -22.83 0.25 16.00
CA THR A 389 -22.06 1.49 15.83
C THR A 389 -20.57 1.19 15.72
N VAL A 390 -19.94 1.70 14.66
CA VAL A 390 -18.51 1.60 14.43
C VAL A 390 -17.86 2.97 14.58
N THR A 391 -17.09 3.12 15.66
CA THR A 391 -16.42 4.38 16.00
C THR A 391 -15.05 4.49 15.33
N PRO A 392 -14.48 5.71 15.18
CA PRO A 392 -13.10 5.87 14.73
C PRO A 392 -12.09 5.09 15.57
N LYS A 393 -12.32 4.96 16.89
CA LYS A 393 -11.49 4.15 17.78
C LYS A 393 -11.53 2.67 17.40
N ARG A 394 -12.72 2.14 17.08
CA ARG A 394 -12.89 0.75 16.63
C ARG A 394 -12.17 0.49 15.30
N LEU A 395 -12.28 1.39 14.34
CA LEU A 395 -11.56 1.28 13.05
C LEU A 395 -10.05 1.22 13.25
N ARG A 396 -9.50 2.11 14.10
CA ARG A 396 -8.08 2.10 14.45
C ARG A 396 -7.63 0.81 15.12
N ALA A 397 -8.45 0.26 16.02
CA ALA A 397 -8.15 -1.01 16.67
C ALA A 397 -8.15 -2.19 15.70
N ILE A 398 -9.09 -2.23 14.74
CA ILE A 398 -9.12 -3.27 13.70
C ILE A 398 -7.88 -3.18 12.82
N ALA A 399 -7.56 -1.98 12.31
CA ALA A 399 -6.36 -1.77 11.49
C ALA A 399 -5.07 -2.14 12.25
N LYS A 400 -4.96 -1.75 13.52
CA LYS A 400 -3.83 -2.14 14.37
C LYS A 400 -3.73 -3.67 14.48
N LYS A 401 -4.83 -4.37 14.73
CA LYS A 401 -4.82 -5.85 14.84
C LYS A 401 -4.31 -6.52 13.56
N GLN A 402 -4.68 -6.00 12.40
CA GLN A 402 -4.19 -6.51 11.11
C GLN A 402 -2.69 -6.26 10.91
N VAL A 403 -2.20 -5.06 11.25
CA VAL A 403 -0.76 -4.75 11.19
C VAL A 403 0.03 -5.55 12.23
N ASP A 404 -0.49 -5.73 13.44
CA ASP A 404 0.14 -6.56 14.47
C ASP A 404 0.24 -8.02 14.02
N TYR A 405 -0.83 -8.56 13.43
CA TYR A 405 -0.81 -9.91 12.85
C TYR A 405 0.31 -10.02 11.81
N LEU A 406 0.41 -9.06 10.88
CA LEU A 406 1.48 -9.00 9.89
C LEU A 406 2.87 -8.96 10.55
N LEU A 407 3.02 -8.24 11.67
CA LEU A 407 4.29 -8.08 12.37
C LEU A 407 4.65 -9.23 13.34
N GLY A 408 3.74 -10.16 13.61
CA GLY A 408 4.03 -11.38 14.38
C GLY A 408 2.97 -11.80 15.40
N ASP A 409 1.90 -11.03 15.59
CA ASP A 409 0.78 -11.38 16.50
C ASP A 409 -0.19 -12.37 15.81
N ASN A 410 0.37 -13.47 15.32
CA ASN A 410 -0.33 -14.54 14.62
C ASN A 410 -0.02 -15.90 15.25
N PRO A 411 -0.71 -16.98 14.86
CA PRO A 411 -0.49 -18.33 15.42
C PRO A 411 0.95 -18.83 15.27
N LEU A 412 1.67 -18.42 14.23
CA LEU A 412 3.05 -18.84 13.97
C LEU A 412 4.10 -18.01 14.74
N LYS A 413 3.70 -16.92 15.41
CA LYS A 413 4.62 -15.97 16.07
C LYS A 413 5.75 -15.52 15.14
N MET A 414 5.40 -15.26 13.89
CA MET A 414 6.32 -14.97 12.79
C MET A 414 5.89 -13.70 12.10
N SER A 415 6.79 -12.73 11.94
CA SER A 415 6.51 -11.57 11.09
C SER A 415 6.42 -12.02 9.63
N TYR A 416 5.47 -11.48 8.87
CA TYR A 416 5.43 -11.60 7.41
C TYR A 416 6.19 -10.47 6.71
N MET A 417 6.89 -9.61 7.46
CA MET A 417 7.82 -8.62 6.95
C MET A 417 9.26 -9.12 7.10
N VAL A 418 9.97 -9.25 5.99
CA VAL A 418 11.36 -9.71 5.96
C VAL A 418 12.27 -8.78 6.77
N GLY A 419 13.05 -9.36 7.67
CA GLY A 419 13.98 -8.63 8.55
C GLY A 419 13.33 -7.95 9.75
N TYR A 420 12.02 -8.13 9.99
CA TYR A 420 11.34 -7.60 11.18
C TYR A 420 11.14 -8.68 12.24
N GLY A 421 11.43 -8.34 13.49
CA GLY A 421 11.30 -9.27 14.61
C GLY A 421 12.30 -10.44 14.57
N PRO A 422 12.20 -11.37 15.54
CA PRO A 422 13.14 -12.49 15.67
C PRO A 422 12.89 -13.63 14.67
N ARG A 423 11.69 -13.71 14.08
CA ARG A 423 11.30 -14.76 13.14
C ARG A 423 10.52 -14.14 11.97
N TYR A 424 11.03 -14.33 10.75
CA TYR A 424 10.48 -13.78 9.50
C TYR A 424 10.84 -14.68 8.30
N PRO A 425 10.16 -14.58 7.14
CA PRO A 425 10.44 -15.39 5.96
C PRO A 425 11.88 -15.26 5.48
N ARG A 426 12.54 -16.39 5.22
CA ARG A 426 13.93 -16.40 4.75
C ARG A 426 14.05 -16.89 3.31
N ARG A 427 12.97 -17.41 2.71
CA ARG A 427 12.98 -18.02 1.39
C ARG A 427 11.88 -17.42 0.50
N ILE A 428 11.86 -16.09 0.43
CA ILE A 428 10.86 -15.38 -0.39
C ILE A 428 11.08 -15.60 -1.89
N HIS A 429 9.99 -15.64 -2.65
CA HIS A 429 9.98 -15.75 -4.11
C HIS A 429 10.47 -14.43 -4.74
N HIS A 430 11.79 -14.24 -4.78
CA HIS A 430 12.39 -13.02 -5.33
C HIS A 430 13.79 -13.27 -5.90
N ARG A 431 13.98 -13.01 -7.20
CA ARG A 431 15.22 -13.29 -7.93
C ARG A 431 16.44 -12.60 -7.34
N GLY A 432 16.42 -11.26 -7.23
CA GLY A 432 17.54 -10.49 -6.69
C GLY A 432 17.89 -10.82 -5.22
N SER A 433 16.92 -11.29 -4.43
CA SER A 433 17.12 -11.67 -3.03
C SER A 433 17.75 -13.07 -2.93
N SER A 434 17.30 -14.00 -3.76
CA SER A 434 17.69 -15.40 -3.74
C SER A 434 19.04 -15.70 -4.39
N LEU A 435 19.47 -14.91 -5.37
CA LEU A 435 20.74 -15.09 -6.07
C LEU A 435 21.87 -14.27 -5.42
N PRO A 436 23.13 -14.75 -5.40
CA PRO A 436 24.25 -13.97 -4.85
C PRO A 436 24.43 -12.68 -5.64
N SER A 437 24.60 -11.54 -4.96
CA SER A 437 24.74 -10.24 -5.62
C SER A 437 25.92 -10.18 -6.58
N ILE A 438 25.90 -9.24 -7.54
CA ILE A 438 27.01 -9.04 -8.48
C ILE A 438 28.33 -8.70 -7.78
N ALA A 439 28.28 -8.07 -6.60
CA ALA A 439 29.45 -7.78 -5.79
C ALA A 439 30.10 -9.06 -5.20
N VAL A 440 29.29 -10.07 -4.86
CA VAL A 440 29.75 -11.34 -4.29
C VAL A 440 30.10 -12.35 -5.39
N HIS A 441 29.34 -12.35 -6.49
CA HIS A 441 29.54 -13.24 -7.64
C HIS A 441 29.55 -12.41 -8.94
N PRO A 442 30.69 -11.85 -9.37
CA PRO A 442 30.74 -10.96 -10.54
C PRO A 442 30.44 -11.64 -11.88
N GLY A 443 30.57 -12.97 -11.95
CA GLY A 443 30.23 -13.74 -13.14
C GLY A 443 28.73 -13.69 -13.44
N LYS A 444 28.36 -13.71 -14.71
CA LYS A 444 26.96 -13.73 -15.15
C LYS A 444 26.28 -15.03 -14.73
N ILE A 445 25.12 -14.93 -14.08
CA ILE A 445 24.23 -16.07 -13.83
C ILE A 445 23.30 -16.22 -15.03
N GLN A 446 23.39 -17.35 -15.73
CA GLN A 446 22.57 -17.61 -16.92
C GLN A 446 21.10 -17.88 -16.52
N CYS A 447 20.16 -17.47 -17.39
CA CYS A 447 18.71 -17.62 -17.24
C CYS A 447 18.25 -18.89 -16.48
N SER A 448 18.66 -20.08 -16.92
CA SER A 448 18.18 -21.34 -16.32
C SER A 448 18.97 -21.79 -15.09
N ALA A 449 20.16 -21.24 -14.85
CA ALA A 449 21.05 -21.69 -13.78
C ALA A 449 20.46 -21.41 -12.38
N GLY A 450 19.73 -20.30 -12.24
CA GLY A 450 19.16 -19.91 -10.96
C GLY A 450 17.93 -20.72 -10.53
N PHE A 451 17.33 -21.57 -11.38
CA PHE A 451 16.24 -22.45 -10.94
C PHE A 451 16.70 -23.48 -9.89
N SER A 452 17.97 -23.86 -9.91
CA SER A 452 18.56 -24.66 -8.83
C SER A 452 18.49 -23.95 -7.47
N VAL A 453 18.65 -22.62 -7.48
CA VAL A 453 18.49 -21.76 -6.30
C VAL A 453 17.02 -21.54 -5.98
N MET A 454 16.15 -21.38 -6.99
CA MET A 454 14.70 -21.28 -6.79
C MET A 454 14.18 -22.42 -5.90
N ASN A 455 14.57 -23.66 -6.21
CA ASN A 455 14.12 -24.87 -5.53
C ASN A 455 14.95 -25.26 -4.28
N SER A 456 15.94 -24.44 -3.89
CA SER A 456 16.82 -24.74 -2.75
C SER A 456 16.14 -24.45 -1.40
N GLU A 457 16.41 -25.29 -0.40
CA GLU A 457 15.96 -25.04 0.98
C GLU A 457 16.82 -24.00 1.72
N SER A 458 17.93 -23.54 1.13
CA SER A 458 18.79 -22.51 1.72
C SER A 458 18.05 -21.17 1.81
N PRO A 459 18.32 -20.34 2.83
CA PRO A 459 17.77 -18.99 2.89
C PRO A 459 18.30 -18.13 1.74
N ASN A 460 17.56 -17.09 1.38
CA ASN A 460 17.99 -16.08 0.42
C ASN A 460 19.27 -15.37 0.96
N PRO A 461 20.36 -15.31 0.18
CA PRO A 461 21.62 -14.71 0.62
C PRO A 461 21.52 -13.19 0.81
N ASN A 462 20.66 -12.51 0.03
CA ASN A 462 20.42 -11.08 0.17
C ASN A 462 19.09 -10.85 0.89
N ILE A 463 19.15 -10.29 2.10
CA ILE A 463 17.94 -10.01 2.88
C ILE A 463 17.24 -8.78 2.26
N LEU A 464 16.07 -8.99 1.65
CA LEU A 464 15.22 -7.92 1.13
C LEU A 464 14.43 -7.28 2.27
N VAL A 465 15.13 -6.46 3.06
CA VAL A 465 14.59 -5.84 4.27
C VAL A 465 13.30 -5.08 3.97
N GLY A 466 12.26 -5.38 4.74
CA GLY A 466 10.96 -4.72 4.67
C GLY A 466 9.97 -5.30 3.67
N ALA A 467 10.37 -6.26 2.83
CA ALA A 467 9.43 -6.94 1.94
C ALA A 467 8.32 -7.62 2.74
N VAL A 468 7.07 -7.38 2.35
CA VAL A 468 5.91 -8.10 2.88
C VAL A 468 5.49 -9.14 1.86
N VAL A 469 5.52 -10.41 2.26
CA VAL A 469 5.13 -11.54 1.42
C VAL A 469 3.60 -11.63 1.28
N GLY A 470 3.11 -12.46 0.36
CA GLY A 470 1.68 -12.72 0.16
C GLY A 470 0.92 -13.15 1.42
N GLY A 471 1.59 -13.82 2.36
CA GLY A 471 1.09 -14.14 3.70
C GLY A 471 0.58 -15.57 3.83
N PRO A 472 -0.05 -15.93 4.96
CA PRO A 472 -0.53 -17.29 5.17
C PRO A 472 -1.80 -17.60 4.38
N ASP A 473 -2.10 -18.89 4.25
CA ASP A 473 -3.37 -19.38 3.73
C ASP A 473 -4.56 -19.10 4.69
N LEU A 474 -5.77 -19.51 4.28
CA LEU A 474 -7.01 -19.30 5.06
C LEU A 474 -6.96 -19.92 6.48
N HIS A 475 -6.03 -20.84 6.73
CA HIS A 475 -5.87 -21.59 7.98
C HIS A 475 -4.64 -21.14 8.78
N ASP A 476 -4.11 -19.94 8.49
CA ASP A 476 -2.91 -19.37 9.12
C ASP A 476 -1.61 -20.18 8.87
N ARG A 477 -1.56 -21.01 7.83
CA ARG A 477 -0.37 -21.79 7.47
C ARG A 477 0.50 -21.02 6.49
N PHE A 478 1.82 -21.06 6.71
CA PHE A 478 2.80 -20.40 5.84
C PHE A 478 4.07 -21.27 5.76
N PRO A 479 4.43 -21.82 4.58
CA PRO A 479 5.54 -22.77 4.46
C PRO A 479 6.93 -22.11 4.41
N ASP A 480 7.02 -20.79 4.16
CA ASP A 480 8.27 -20.08 3.84
C ASP A 480 9.03 -20.82 2.72
N GLU A 481 8.39 -20.99 1.57
CA GLU A 481 8.92 -21.74 0.44
C GLU A 481 9.06 -20.84 -0.79
N ARG A 482 10.24 -20.84 -1.42
CA ARG A 482 10.53 -19.92 -2.52
C ARG A 482 9.75 -20.25 -3.79
N SER A 483 9.43 -21.51 -4.04
CA SER A 483 8.59 -21.96 -5.16
C SER A 483 7.13 -21.53 -5.03
N ASP A 484 6.68 -21.29 -3.81
CA ASP A 484 5.32 -20.86 -3.48
C ASP A 484 5.20 -19.34 -3.65
N TYR A 485 4.97 -18.92 -4.89
CA TYR A 485 4.78 -17.50 -5.23
C TYR A 485 3.49 -16.94 -4.62
N GLU A 486 2.44 -17.74 -4.43
CA GLU A 486 1.15 -17.29 -3.90
C GLU A 486 1.30 -16.69 -2.49
N GLN A 487 2.05 -17.39 -1.62
CA GLN A 487 2.26 -16.95 -0.23
C GLN A 487 3.59 -16.24 -0.01
N SER A 488 4.67 -16.58 -0.73
CA SER A 488 6.03 -16.10 -0.43
C SER A 488 6.54 -14.97 -1.33
N GLU A 489 5.78 -14.56 -2.36
CA GLU A 489 6.16 -13.43 -3.22
C GLU A 489 5.79 -12.09 -2.56
N PRO A 490 6.74 -11.14 -2.46
CA PRO A 490 6.40 -9.75 -2.14
C PRO A 490 6.10 -8.96 -3.41
N ALA A 491 5.24 -7.95 -3.30
CA ALA A 491 4.96 -7.03 -4.39
C ALA A 491 4.91 -5.57 -3.93
N THR A 492 5.23 -4.65 -4.84
CA THR A 492 5.31 -3.21 -4.56
C THR A 492 4.03 -2.63 -3.96
N TYR A 493 2.87 -3.06 -4.46
CA TYR A 493 1.56 -2.58 -4.01
C TYR A 493 1.11 -3.14 -2.66
N ILE A 494 1.73 -4.22 -2.15
CA ILE A 494 1.49 -4.73 -0.79
C ILE A 494 2.12 -3.77 0.23
N ASN A 495 3.36 -3.34 -0.03
CA ASN A 495 4.09 -2.46 0.88
C ASN A 495 3.58 -1.01 0.88
N ALA A 496 3.13 -0.49 -0.26
CA ALA A 496 2.75 0.91 -0.43
C ALA A 496 1.70 1.45 0.58
N PRO A 497 0.53 0.81 0.77
CA PRO A 497 -0.43 1.22 1.80
C PRO A 497 0.10 1.07 3.23
N LEU A 498 0.96 0.07 3.48
CA LEU A 498 1.50 -0.21 4.80
C LEU A 498 2.36 0.95 5.35
N VAL A 499 3.06 1.68 4.47
CA VAL A 499 3.84 2.88 4.86
C VAL A 499 2.97 3.89 5.61
N GLY A 500 1.77 4.20 5.10
CA GLY A 500 0.85 5.13 5.76
C GLY A 500 0.29 4.59 7.07
N ALA A 501 -0.04 3.29 7.11
CA ALA A 501 -0.54 2.64 8.31
C ALA A 501 0.51 2.63 9.44
N LEU A 502 1.75 2.28 9.12
CA LEU A 502 2.86 2.29 10.08
C LEU A 502 3.21 3.70 10.56
N ALA A 503 3.19 4.71 9.66
CA ALA A 503 3.39 6.10 10.07
C ALA A 503 2.34 6.55 11.10
N TYR A 504 1.08 6.20 10.90
CA TYR A 504 0.01 6.49 11.85
C TYR A 504 0.23 5.77 13.19
N LEU A 505 0.53 4.47 13.17
CA LEU A 505 0.70 3.65 14.37
C LEU A 505 1.94 4.09 15.16
N ALA A 506 3.09 4.25 14.50
CA ALA A 506 4.31 4.70 15.15
C ALA A 506 4.13 6.06 15.84
N HIS A 507 3.44 7.01 15.20
CA HIS A 507 3.08 8.28 15.85
C HIS A 507 2.14 8.09 17.05
N SER A 508 1.06 7.31 16.89
CA SER A 508 0.03 7.14 17.91
C SER A 508 0.52 6.42 19.16
N PHE A 509 1.60 5.66 19.05
CA PHE A 509 2.28 4.97 20.14
C PHE A 509 3.57 5.67 20.61
N GLY A 510 3.82 6.92 20.19
CA GLY A 510 4.94 7.73 20.68
C GLY A 510 6.32 7.26 20.21
N GLN A 511 6.39 6.57 19.07
CA GLN A 511 7.62 5.95 18.56
C GLN A 511 8.37 6.80 17.52
N LEU A 512 7.79 7.92 17.04
CA LEU A 512 8.36 8.79 15.98
C LEU A 512 8.89 10.14 16.48
#